data_AF-A0A259MGA3-F1
#
_entry.id   AF-A0A259MGA3-F1
#
_cell.length_a   1.000
_cell.length_b   1.000
_cell.length_c   1.000
_cell.angle_alpha   90.00
_cell.angle_beta   90.00
_cell.angle_gamma   90.00
#
_symmetry.space_group_name_H-M   'P 1'
#
loop_
_entity.id
_entity.type
_entity.pdbx_description
1 polymer ?
#
loop_
_entity_poly.entity_id
_entity_poly.type
_entity_poly.pdbx_seq_one_letter_code
_entity_poly.pdbx_strand_id
1 'polypeptide(L)'
;EIFRMLEEGKSNDEIIDFLVSRYGDFVLYKPPLTSRTLLLWYGPAGMLVIGFGVLGVILIRRRSQNKDRLAAGLSLDEQTRLAALLEQNSQDNKDR
;
A
#
# COMPACT_ATOMS: atom_id res chain seq x y z
N GLU A 1 45.91 16.64 4.82
CA GLU A 1 45.48 15.24 4.95
C GLU A 1 45.68 14.40 3.71
N ILE A 2 44.92 14.56 2.62
CA ILE A 2 45.06 13.70 1.41
C ILE A 2 46.50 13.73 0.86
N PHE A 3 47.08 14.92 0.70
CA PHE A 3 48.46 15.07 0.22
C PHE A 3 49.47 14.33 1.11
N ARG A 4 49.32 14.40 2.45
CA ARG A 4 50.18 13.68 3.39
C ARG A 4 50.03 12.15 3.24
N MET A 5 48.80 11.66 3.09
CA MET A 5 48.55 10.22 2.89
C MET A 5 49.15 9.69 1.58
N LEU A 6 49.15 10.51 0.52
CA LEU A 6 49.82 10.19 -0.73
C LEU A 6 51.35 10.11 -0.55
N GLU A 7 51.95 11.06 0.18
CA GLU A 7 53.39 11.01 0.52
C GLU A 7 53.75 9.82 1.41
N GLU A 8 52.85 9.42 2.31
CA GLU A 8 52.97 8.21 3.15
C GLU A 8 52.81 6.91 2.35
N GLY A 9 52.50 6.98 1.04
CA GLY A 9 52.32 5.82 0.18
C GLY A 9 51.04 5.03 0.47
N LYS A 10 50.03 5.65 1.08
CA LYS A 10 48.74 5.02 1.36
C LYS A 10 48.04 4.60 0.07
N SER A 11 47.39 3.46 0.13
CA SER A 11 46.56 2.95 -0.97
C SER A 11 45.31 3.82 -1.16
N ASN A 12 44.73 3.77 -2.36
CA ASN A 12 43.48 4.48 -2.67
C ASN A 12 42.35 4.09 -1.72
N ASP A 13 42.24 2.81 -1.38
CA ASP A 13 41.17 2.30 -0.50
C ASP A 13 41.32 2.87 0.92
N GLU A 14 42.54 2.94 1.47
CA GLU A 14 42.78 3.57 2.78
C GLU A 14 42.44 5.06 2.80
N ILE A 15 42.73 5.79 1.71
CA ILE A 15 42.41 7.21 1.59
C ILE A 15 40.88 7.39 1.52
N ILE A 16 40.20 6.55 0.74
CA ILE A 16 38.74 6.57 0.61
C ILE A 16 38.09 6.25 1.96
N ASP A 17 38.53 5.20 2.64
CA ASP A 17 38.00 4.81 3.96
C ASP A 17 38.19 5.92 5.00
N PHE A 18 39.35 6.58 5.00
CA PHE A 18 39.58 7.74 5.86
C PHE A 18 38.58 8.87 5.55
N LEU A 19 38.38 9.19 4.27
CA LEU A 19 37.44 10.24 3.87
C LEU A 19 36.01 9.88 4.24
N VAL A 20 35.58 8.64 3.99
CA VAL A 20 34.26 8.15 4.36
C VAL A 20 34.06 8.15 5.88
N SER A 21 35.06 7.78 6.66
CA SER A 21 34.94 7.78 8.13
C SER A 21 34.74 9.19 8.72
N ARG A 22 35.36 10.22 8.11
CA ARG A 22 35.34 11.59 8.60
C ARG A 22 34.23 12.45 7.99
N TYR A 23 33.88 12.17 6.75
CA TYR A 23 32.94 12.98 5.97
C TYR A 23 31.73 12.17 5.49
N GLY A 24 31.66 10.87 5.73
CA GLY A 24 30.54 10.02 5.30
C GLY A 24 30.59 9.60 3.83
N ASP A 25 29.64 8.73 3.46
CA ASP A 25 29.56 8.09 2.15
C ASP A 25 29.30 9.07 0.99
N PHE A 26 28.82 10.28 1.27
CA PHE A 26 28.47 11.28 0.25
C PHE A 26 29.68 11.95 -0.40
N VAL A 27 30.89 11.71 0.10
CA VAL A 27 32.14 12.12 -0.56
C VAL A 27 32.47 11.22 -1.76
N LEU A 28 31.92 10.01 -1.81
CA LEU A 28 32.05 9.12 -2.95
C LEU A 28 31.25 9.67 -4.13
N TYR A 29 31.83 9.62 -5.33
CA TYR A 29 31.11 9.94 -6.58
C TYR A 29 29.88 9.03 -6.79
N LYS A 30 29.97 7.78 -6.33
CA LYS A 30 28.89 6.80 -6.34
C LYS A 30 28.64 6.33 -4.90
N PRO A 31 27.84 7.06 -4.12
CA PRO A 31 27.52 6.65 -2.76
C PRO A 31 26.79 5.30 -2.78
N PRO A 32 27.13 4.35 -1.91
CA PRO A 32 26.45 3.06 -1.82
C PRO A 32 24.97 3.24 -1.48
N LEU A 33 24.11 2.41 -2.08
CA LEU A 33 22.69 2.35 -1.71
C LEU A 33 22.56 1.73 -0.32
N THR A 34 22.34 2.57 0.69
CA THR A 34 22.10 2.09 2.05
C THR A 34 20.68 1.53 2.19
N SER A 35 20.48 0.63 3.17
CA SER A 35 19.15 0.11 3.50
C SER A 35 18.16 1.23 3.85
N ARG A 36 18.64 2.34 4.44
CA ARG A 36 17.83 3.51 4.77
C ARG A 36 17.32 4.22 3.52
N THR A 37 18.20 4.41 2.53
CA THR A 37 17.82 4.96 1.22
C THR A 37 16.76 4.08 0.58
N LEU A 38 16.97 2.76 0.52
CA LEU A 38 16.00 1.84 -0.04
C LEU A 38 14.65 1.91 0.68
N LEU A 39 14.64 1.91 2.03
CA LEU A 39 13.40 2.02 2.80
C LEU A 39 12.66 3.33 2.55
N LEU A 40 13.36 4.45 2.40
CA LEU A 40 12.74 5.74 2.10
C LEU A 40 12.08 5.75 0.72
N TRP A 41 12.73 5.15 -0.27
CA TRP A 41 12.23 5.10 -1.65
C TRP A 41 11.12 4.07 -1.84
N TYR A 42 11.26 2.88 -1.27
CA TYR A 42 10.29 1.79 -1.41
C TYR A 42 9.20 1.79 -0.33
N GLY A 43 9.40 2.49 0.78
CA GLY A 43 8.43 2.59 1.88
C GLY A 43 7.05 3.07 1.42
N PRO A 44 6.95 4.22 0.73
CA PRO A 44 5.66 4.71 0.21
C PRO A 44 4.99 3.73 -0.76
N ALA A 45 5.76 3.15 -1.69
CA ALA A 45 5.25 2.18 -2.65
C ALA A 45 4.75 0.90 -1.95
N GLY A 46 5.53 0.39 -0.99
CA GLY A 46 5.15 -0.76 -0.17
C GLY A 46 3.88 -0.51 0.64
N MET A 47 3.75 0.68 1.23
CA MET A 47 2.55 1.08 1.98
C MET A 47 1.31 1.12 1.07
N LEU A 48 1.43 1.64 -0.15
CA LEU A 48 0.35 1.63 -1.14
C LEU A 48 -0.03 0.22 -1.57
N VAL A 49 0.95 -0.64 -1.87
CA VAL A 49 0.72 -2.05 -2.24
C VAL A 49 -0.04 -2.78 -1.13
N ILE A 50 0.37 -2.58 0.12
CA ILE A 50 -0.33 -3.16 1.28
C ILE A 50 -1.77 -2.61 1.37
N GLY A 51 -1.95 -1.28 1.27
CA GLY A 51 -3.27 -0.65 1.34
C GLY A 51 -4.23 -1.14 0.25
N PHE A 52 -3.78 -1.17 -1.00
CA PHE A 52 -4.57 -1.68 -2.12
C PHE A 52 -4.81 -3.19 -2.02
N GLY A 53 -3.84 -3.96 -1.52
CA GLY A 53 -4.00 -5.39 -1.26
C GLY A 53 -5.11 -5.66 -0.25
N VAL A 54 -5.08 -4.98 0.90
CA VAL A 54 -6.12 -5.08 1.93
C VAL A 54 -7.49 -4.66 1.37
N LEU A 55 -7.56 -3.52 0.69
CA LEU A 55 -8.78 -3.04 0.07
C LEU A 55 -9.34 -4.04 -0.95
N GLY A 56 -8.49 -4.59 -1.81
CA GLY A 56 -8.86 -5.60 -2.81
C GLY A 56 -9.45 -6.85 -2.16
N VAL A 57 -8.81 -7.37 -1.11
CA VAL A 57 -9.31 -8.53 -0.36
C VAL A 57 -10.69 -8.24 0.25
N ILE A 58 -10.88 -7.07 0.86
CA ILE A 58 -12.18 -6.67 1.43
C ILE A 58 -13.26 -6.61 0.34
N LEU A 59 -12.96 -6.00 -0.80
CA LEU A 59 -13.91 -5.85 -1.90
C LEU A 59 -14.30 -7.21 -2.52
N ILE A 60 -13.34 -8.11 -2.71
CA ILE A 60 -13.59 -9.46 -3.24
C ILE A 60 -14.47 -10.25 -2.27
N ARG A 61 -14.17 -10.23 -0.96
CA ARG A 61 -14.96 -10.92 0.06
C ARG A 61 -16.39 -10.39 0.14
N ARG A 62 -16.58 -9.07 0.09
CA ARG A 62 -17.93 -8.45 0.07
C ARG A 62 -18.73 -8.86 -1.17
N ARG A 63 -18.08 -8.97 -2.33
CA ARG A 63 -18.75 -9.42 -3.56
C ARG A 63 -19.23 -10.87 -3.46
N SER A 64 -18.47 -11.75 -2.81
CA SER A 64 -18.90 -13.13 -2.55
C SER A 64 -20.17 -13.14 -1.69
N GLN A 65 -20.19 -12.42 -0.57
CA GLN A 65 -21.35 -12.37 0.32
C GLN A 65 -22.60 -11.79 -0.36
N ASN A 66 -22.45 -10.78 -1.22
CA ASN A 66 -23.58 -10.24 -1.97
C ASN A 66 -24.07 -11.22 -3.05
N LYS A 67 -23.18 -11.97 -3.71
CA LYS A 67 -23.59 -13.04 -4.63
C LYS A 67 -24.34 -14.14 -3.89
N ASP A 68 -23.86 -14.55 -2.72
CA ASP A 68 -24.52 -15.56 -1.90
C ASP A 68 -25.92 -15.09 -1.46
N ARG A 69 -26.07 -13.80 -1.10
CA ARG A 69 -27.39 -13.19 -0.82
C ARG A 69 -28.32 -13.15 -2.03
N LEU A 70 -27.82 -12.79 -3.21
CA LEU A 70 -28.61 -12.76 -4.43
C LEU A 70 -29.00 -14.16 -4.91
N ALA A 71 -28.12 -15.15 -4.70
CA ALA A 71 -28.36 -16.56 -5.04
C ALA A 71 -29.28 -17.26 -4.02
N ALA A 72 -29.29 -16.82 -2.76
CA ALA A 72 -30.17 -17.36 -1.71
C ALA A 72 -31.65 -16.97 -1.88
N GLY A 73 -31.97 -16.05 -2.81
CA GLY A 73 -33.34 -15.54 -2.99
C GLY A 73 -33.83 -14.72 -1.80
N LEU A 74 -35.04 -14.15 -1.92
CA LEU A 74 -35.69 -13.44 -0.80
C LEU A 74 -36.11 -14.47 0.25
N SER A 75 -35.70 -14.26 1.49
CA SER A 75 -36.23 -15.02 2.62
C SER A 75 -37.75 -14.84 2.72
N LEU A 76 -38.43 -15.79 3.36
CA LEU A 76 -39.89 -15.81 3.49
C LEU A 76 -40.43 -14.50 4.14
N ASP A 77 -39.68 -13.96 5.10
CA ASP A 77 -40.00 -12.69 5.77
C ASP A 77 -39.84 -11.48 4.83
N GLU A 78 -38.82 -11.48 3.98
CA GLU A 78 -38.59 -10.41 3.00
C GLU A 78 -39.66 -10.40 1.90
N GLN A 79 -40.12 -11.57 1.45
CA GLN A 79 -41.22 -11.68 0.48
C GLN A 79 -42.52 -11.11 1.05
N THR A 80 -42.82 -11.42 2.31
CA THR A 80 -44.02 -10.91 3.01
C THR A 80 -43.99 -9.40 3.14
N ARG A 81 -42.83 -8.84 3.53
CA ARG A 81 -42.63 -7.39 3.61
C ARG A 81 -42.72 -6.72 2.24
N LEU A 82 -42.19 -7.34 1.18
CA LEU A 82 -42.28 -6.81 -0.18
C LEU A 82 -43.73 -6.79 -0.68
N ALA A 83 -44.50 -7.85 -0.43
CA ALA A 83 -45.92 -7.90 -0.77
C ALA A 83 -46.70 -6.77 -0.09
N ALA A 84 -46.45 -6.53 1.21
CA ALA A 84 -47.07 -5.44 1.94
C ALA A 84 -46.73 -4.05 1.36
N LEU A 85 -45.47 -3.83 0.94
CA LEU A 85 -45.04 -2.57 0.33
C LEU A 85 -45.64 -2.35 -1.07
N LEU A 86 -45.76 -3.42 -1.88
CA LEU A 86 -46.39 -3.36 -3.20
C LEU A 86 -47.89 -3.05 -3.10
N GLU A 87 -48.56 -3.64 -2.12
CA GLU A 87 -49.98 -3.37 -1.86
C GLU A 87 -50.19 -1.93 -1.38
N GLN A 88 -49.36 -1.45 -0.45
CA GLN A 88 -49.39 -0.06 0.01
C GLN A 88 -49.18 0.95 -1.14
N ASN A 89 -48.21 0.72 -2.02
CA ASN A 89 -47.95 1.60 -3.16
C ASN A 89 -49.10 1.57 -4.19
N SER A 90 -49.70 0.41 -4.39
CA SER A 90 -50.87 0.26 -5.28
C SER A 90 -52.10 1.00 -4.75
N GLN A 91 -52.27 1.05 -3.43
CA GLN A 91 -53.33 1.81 -2.76
C GLN A 91 -53.06 3.33 -2.86
N ASP A 92 -51.86 3.80 -2.53
CA ASP A 92 -51.48 5.22 -2.65
C ASP A 92 -51.62 5.76 -4.08
N ASN A 93 -51.34 4.94 -5.09
CA ASN A 93 -51.48 5.31 -6.50
C ASN A 93 -52.93 5.25 -7.01
N LYS A 94 -53.84 4.55 -6.31
CA LYS A 94 -55.27 4.48 -6.65
C LYS A 94 -56.06 5.63 -6.06
N ASP A 95 -55.56 6.21 -4.97
CA ASP A 95 -56.19 7.33 -4.25
C ASP A 95 -55.79 8.72 -4.80
N ARG A 96 -54.89 8.77 -5.80
CA ARG A 96 -54.47 9.98 -6.54
C ARG A 96 -55.15 10.09 -7.90
#